data_AF-A0A972QQX5-F1
#
_entry.id   AF-A0A972QQX5-F1
#
_cell.length_a   1.000
_cell.length_b   1.000
_cell.length_c   1.000
_cell.angle_alpha   90.00
_cell.angle_beta   90.00
_cell.angle_gamma   90.00
#
_symmetry.space_group_name_H-M   'P 1'
#
loop_
_entity.id
_entity.type
_entity.pdbx_description
1 polymer ?
#
loop_
_entity_poly.entity_id
_entity_poly.type
_entity_poly.pdbx_seq_one_letter_code
_entity_poly.pdbx_strand_id
1 'polypeptide(L)'
;MKITIIKAGIVFIMLALILVPSNILAVEEKPPALGAGTTLAPGEGTTVATADQDEEDRPELSADVALLSQYVWRGWGLSNDSFVIQPSVTASYKGFSLNLWGNMDTSFQGTEDSEKKFKWNETDLTFSYGHSFGMVGLEAGFIYYALDGLDDWKEFYLSLGLDTILAPTVTVYREISKNQGWYVNLGISHS
;
A
#
# COMPACT_ATOMS: atom_id res chain seq x y z
N MET A 1 -0.63 -0.01 24.28
CA MET A 1 -1.17 0.81 23.17
C MET A 1 -0.90 0.16 21.80
N LYS A 2 0.34 -0.21 21.47
CA LYS A 2 0.70 -0.89 20.19
C LYS A 2 -0.13 -2.15 19.86
N ILE A 3 -0.25 -3.08 20.82
CA ILE A 3 -1.07 -4.31 20.68
C ILE A 3 -2.54 -4.00 20.33
N THR A 4 -3.09 -2.89 20.84
CA THR A 4 -4.47 -2.50 20.59
C THR A 4 -4.66 -2.04 19.14
N ILE A 5 -3.67 -1.36 18.55
CA ILE A 5 -3.72 -0.86 17.17
C ILE A 5 -3.63 -2.01 16.18
N ILE A 6 -2.68 -2.93 16.37
CA ILE A 6 -2.54 -4.12 15.50
C ILE A 6 -3.82 -4.96 15.54
N LYS A 7 -4.37 -5.23 16.73
CA LYS A 7 -5.64 -5.96 16.87
C LYS A 7 -6.81 -5.24 16.21
N ALA A 8 -6.89 -3.90 16.35
CA ALA A 8 -7.92 -3.12 15.68
C ALA A 8 -7.76 -3.17 14.15
N GLY A 9 -6.54 -3.05 13.64
CA GLY A 9 -6.22 -3.16 12.22
C GLY A 9 -6.66 -4.50 11.63
N ILE A 10 -6.32 -5.61 12.30
CA ILE A 10 -6.75 -6.96 11.91
C ILE A 10 -8.29 -7.04 11.84
N VAL A 11 -9.00 -6.54 12.85
CA VAL A 11 -10.46 -6.57 12.88
C VAL A 11 -11.06 -5.72 11.74
N PHE A 12 -10.50 -4.53 11.48
CA PHE A 12 -10.96 -3.67 10.40
C PHE A 12 -10.73 -4.29 9.03
N ILE A 13 -9.57 -4.89 8.78
CA ILE A 13 -9.26 -5.59 7.52
C ILE A 13 -10.23 -6.75 7.31
N MET A 14 -10.43 -7.60 8.32
CA MET A 14 -11.35 -8.73 8.22
C MET A 14 -12.79 -8.27 7.97
N LEU A 15 -13.22 -7.18 8.63
CA LEU A 15 -14.55 -6.62 8.44
C LEU A 15 -14.71 -6.03 7.02
N ALA A 16 -13.72 -5.29 6.54
CA ALA A 16 -13.75 -4.70 5.20
C ALA A 16 -13.77 -5.77 4.10
N LEU A 17 -13.00 -6.85 4.24
CA LEU A 17 -13.05 -8.01 3.32
C LEU A 17 -14.42 -8.68 3.25
N ILE A 18 -15.22 -8.61 4.32
CA ILE A 18 -16.60 -9.13 4.36
C ILE A 18 -17.60 -8.12 3.76
N LEU A 19 -17.32 -6.81 3.88
CA LEU A 19 -18.21 -5.73 3.47
C LEU A 19 -18.02 -5.25 2.02
N VAL A 20 -16.96 -5.67 1.31
CA VAL A 20 -16.87 -5.41 -0.13
C VAL A 20 -18.01 -6.16 -0.83
N PRO A 21 -18.96 -5.45 -1.47
CA PRO A 21 -20.10 -6.10 -2.10
C PRO A 21 -19.61 -7.04 -3.20
N SER A 22 -19.94 -8.33 -3.07
CA SER A 22 -19.70 -9.35 -4.07
C SER A 22 -20.63 -9.16 -5.27
N ASN A 23 -20.45 -8.08 -6.04
CA ASN A 23 -21.08 -7.91 -7.34
C ASN A 23 -20.30 -8.73 -8.38
N ILE A 24 -20.40 -10.06 -8.25
CA ILE A 24 -20.07 -11.01 -9.31
C ILE A 24 -21.24 -10.99 -10.29
N LEU A 25 -21.27 -10.01 -11.19
CA LEU A 25 -22.02 -10.10 -12.44
C LEU A 25 -21.11 -9.59 -13.54
N ALA A 26 -20.85 -10.47 -14.50
CA ALA A 26 -19.96 -10.28 -15.63
C ALA A 26 -20.13 -8.90 -16.28
N VAL A 27 -19.25 -7.97 -15.93
CA VAL A 27 -18.86 -6.90 -16.84
C VAL A 27 -17.91 -7.57 -17.81
N GLU A 28 -18.29 -7.59 -19.08
CA GLU A 28 -17.42 -7.96 -20.20
C GLU A 28 -16.03 -7.37 -19.94
N GLU A 29 -14.99 -8.21 -19.79
CA GLU A 29 -13.61 -7.76 -19.66
C GLU A 29 -13.20 -7.10 -20.99
N LYS A 30 -13.60 -5.84 -21.14
CA LYS A 30 -12.90 -4.91 -22.03
C LYS A 30 -11.48 -4.84 -21.50
N PRO A 31 -10.45 -5.05 -22.33
CA PRO A 31 -9.07 -5.01 -21.88
C PRO A 31 -8.85 -3.73 -21.08
N PRO A 32 -8.17 -3.81 -19.91
CA PRO A 32 -8.05 -2.68 -19.01
C PRO A 32 -7.55 -1.49 -19.83
N ALA A 33 -8.36 -0.43 -19.87
CA ALA A 33 -7.86 0.83 -20.36
C ALA A 33 -6.62 1.16 -19.53
N LEU A 34 -5.54 1.51 -20.22
CA LEU A 34 -4.27 1.87 -19.61
C LEU A 34 -4.54 2.91 -18.51
N GLY A 35 -4.35 2.53 -17.24
CA GLY A 35 -4.51 3.44 -16.10
C GLY A 35 -5.72 3.23 -15.17
N ALA A 36 -6.39 2.07 -15.17
CA ALA A 36 -7.23 1.70 -14.03
C ALA A 36 -6.32 1.57 -12.79
N GLY A 37 -6.41 2.54 -11.89
CA GLY A 37 -5.52 2.73 -10.74
C GLY A 37 -5.50 1.51 -9.82
N THR A 38 -4.53 0.62 -10.06
CA THR A 38 -4.11 -0.37 -9.06
C THR A 38 -3.34 0.41 -8.02
N THR A 39 -3.94 0.64 -6.85
CA THR A 39 -3.23 1.21 -5.71
C THR A 39 -2.26 0.15 -5.20
N LEU A 40 -1.00 0.31 -5.58
CA LEU A 40 0.08 -0.59 -5.22
C LEU A 40 0.45 -0.45 -3.74
N ALA A 41 1.12 -1.47 -3.19
CA ALA A 41 1.57 -1.48 -1.81
C ALA A 41 2.59 -0.34 -1.54
N PRO A 42 2.74 0.11 -0.27
CA PRO A 42 3.71 1.15 0.06
C PRO A 42 5.13 0.79 -0.43
N GLY A 43 5.67 1.58 -1.37
CA GLY A 43 7.02 1.39 -1.93
C GLY A 43 7.07 1.02 -3.41
N GLU A 44 5.94 0.66 -4.02
CA GLU A 44 5.80 0.60 -5.47
C GLU A 44 5.37 1.99 -5.96
N GLY A 45 6.25 2.68 -6.69
CA GLY A 45 6.06 4.08 -7.07
C GLY A 45 4.69 4.37 -7.69
N THR A 46 4.17 5.57 -7.43
CA THR A 46 2.90 6.05 -7.97
C THR A 46 2.91 6.00 -9.49
N THR A 47 2.08 5.15 -10.10
CA THR A 47 1.74 5.31 -11.52
C THR A 47 0.90 6.57 -11.67
N VAL A 48 1.28 7.47 -12.58
CA VAL A 48 0.50 8.68 -12.86
C VAL A 48 -0.93 8.28 -13.16
N ALA A 49 -1.86 8.67 -12.28
CA ALA A 49 -3.28 8.54 -12.54
C ALA A 49 -3.62 9.44 -13.73
N THR A 50 -3.87 8.81 -14.88
CA THR A 50 -4.44 9.47 -16.06
C THR A 50 -5.79 10.02 -15.64
N ALA A 51 -5.89 11.34 -15.53
CA ALA A 51 -7.17 12.00 -15.32
C ALA A 51 -7.94 11.91 -16.64
N ASP A 52 -8.89 10.98 -16.75
CA ASP A 52 -9.99 11.17 -17.68
C ASP A 52 -11.26 10.36 -17.36
N GLN A 53 -12.37 11.10 -17.46
CA GLN A 53 -13.76 10.70 -17.75
C GLN A 53 -14.61 10.09 -16.61
N ASP A 54 -15.43 10.96 -15.98
CA ASP A 54 -16.80 10.72 -15.55
C ASP A 54 -17.14 9.33 -14.93
N GLU A 55 -16.36 8.88 -13.96
CA GLU A 55 -16.91 7.97 -12.96
C GLU A 55 -17.82 8.77 -12.03
N GLU A 56 -19.07 8.31 -11.89
CA GLU A 56 -20.06 8.84 -10.96
C GLU A 56 -19.40 9.22 -9.64
N ASP A 57 -19.53 10.48 -9.20
CA ASP A 57 -18.86 11.08 -8.03
C ASP A 57 -19.21 10.32 -6.73
N ARG A 58 -18.59 9.17 -6.52
CA ARG A 58 -18.87 8.24 -5.45
C ARG A 58 -17.56 7.72 -4.85
N PRO A 59 -17.54 7.42 -3.55
CA PRO A 59 -16.40 6.74 -2.94
C PRO A 59 -16.16 5.38 -3.58
N GLU A 60 -14.88 5.07 -3.80
CA GLU A 60 -14.40 3.77 -4.24
C GLU A 60 -13.88 2.99 -3.02
N LEU A 61 -14.07 1.67 -3.05
CA LEU A 61 -13.55 0.75 -2.05
C LEU A 61 -12.99 -0.47 -2.78
N SER A 62 -11.70 -0.76 -2.56
CA SER A 62 -11.06 -1.99 -3.02
C SER A 62 -10.54 -2.79 -1.83
N ALA A 63 -10.44 -4.11 -2.02
CA ALA A 63 -9.79 -5.00 -1.08
C ALA A 63 -9.07 -6.11 -1.83
N ASP A 64 -7.88 -6.44 -1.36
CA ASP A 64 -6.96 -7.37 -1.98
C ASP A 64 -6.33 -8.26 -0.93
N VAL A 65 -5.93 -9.47 -1.32
CA VAL A 65 -5.14 -10.36 -0.48
C VAL A 65 -4.01 -10.94 -1.33
N ALA A 66 -2.77 -10.56 -1.02
CA ALA A 66 -1.61 -11.15 -1.65
C ALA A 66 -1.15 -12.40 -0.90
N LEU A 67 -0.73 -13.40 -1.67
CA LEU A 67 -0.28 -14.70 -1.23
C LEU A 67 1.14 -14.91 -1.77
N LEU A 68 2.14 -14.75 -0.91
CA LEU A 68 3.56 -14.64 -1.30
C LEU A 68 4.42 -15.69 -0.61
N SER A 69 5.54 -16.05 -1.23
CA SER A 69 6.51 -17.00 -0.65
C SER A 69 7.48 -16.37 0.35
N GLN A 70 7.58 -15.04 0.40
CA GLN A 70 8.50 -14.35 1.29
C GLN A 70 8.08 -12.90 1.51
N TYR A 71 8.31 -12.41 2.73
CA TYR A 71 8.28 -11.01 3.07
C TYR A 71 9.69 -10.42 3.13
N VAL A 72 9.93 -9.35 2.38
CA VAL A 72 11.19 -8.61 2.39
C VAL A 72 10.94 -7.22 2.95
N TRP A 73 11.52 -6.94 4.11
CA TRP A 73 11.40 -5.64 4.77
C TRP A 73 12.73 -4.90 4.67
N ARG A 74 12.74 -3.79 3.92
CA ARG A 74 13.92 -2.91 3.77
C ARG A 74 15.21 -3.66 3.41
N GLY A 75 15.08 -4.66 2.52
CA GLY A 75 16.19 -5.50 2.05
C GLY A 75 16.45 -6.76 2.88
N TRP A 76 15.73 -6.98 3.98
CA TRP A 76 15.86 -8.15 4.84
C TRP A 76 14.72 -9.14 4.61
N GLY A 77 15.04 -10.39 4.25
CA GLY A 77 14.05 -11.47 4.20
C GLY A 77 13.64 -11.89 5.61
N LEU A 78 12.35 -11.77 5.93
CA LEU A 78 11.80 -12.05 7.27
C LEU A 78 11.00 -13.36 7.35
N SER A 79 11.03 -14.16 6.28
CA SER A 79 10.34 -15.45 6.16
C SER A 79 11.33 -16.61 6.13
N ASN A 80 10.94 -17.77 6.66
CA ASN A 80 11.75 -18.99 6.69
C ASN A 80 11.01 -20.16 6.03
N ASP A 81 11.24 -20.40 4.73
CA ASP A 81 10.55 -21.42 3.92
C ASP A 81 9.05 -21.46 4.19
N SER A 82 8.44 -20.26 4.21
CA SER A 82 7.08 -20.05 4.65
C SER A 82 6.25 -19.36 3.59
N PHE A 83 4.99 -19.12 3.96
CA PHE A 83 4.04 -18.41 3.15
C PHE A 83 3.52 -17.20 3.91
N VAL A 84 3.29 -16.13 3.15
CA VAL A 84 2.93 -14.81 3.65
C VAL A 84 1.59 -14.41 3.06
N ILE A 85 0.71 -13.90 3.91
CA ILE A 85 -0.62 -13.43 3.57
C ILE A 85 -0.67 -11.93 3.86
N GLN A 86 -0.99 -11.14 2.84
CA GLN A 86 -0.98 -9.68 2.91
C GLN A 86 -2.31 -9.11 2.48
N PRO A 87 -3.27 -8.97 3.40
CA PRO A 87 -4.51 -8.30 3.10
C PRO A 87 -4.31 -6.78 3.01
N SER A 88 -5.05 -6.15 2.11
CA SER A 88 -5.04 -4.72 1.86
C SER A 88 -6.47 -4.25 1.62
N VAL A 89 -6.83 -3.08 2.12
CA VAL A 89 -8.11 -2.43 1.86
C VAL A 89 -7.85 -0.96 1.60
N THR A 90 -8.40 -0.44 0.51
CA THR A 90 -8.26 0.98 0.13
C THR A 90 -9.63 1.60 -0.05
N ALA A 91 -9.82 2.79 0.52
CA ALA A 91 -10.95 3.66 0.21
C ALA A 91 -10.43 4.95 -0.42
N SER A 92 -10.99 5.33 -1.57
CA SER A 92 -10.59 6.53 -2.32
C SER A 92 -11.80 7.41 -2.63
N TYR A 93 -11.58 8.72 -2.60
CA TYR A 93 -12.60 9.71 -2.98
C TYR A 93 -11.97 11.06 -3.32
N LYS A 94 -12.24 11.61 -4.51
CA LYS A 94 -11.78 12.95 -4.95
C LYS A 94 -10.29 13.21 -4.74
N GLY A 95 -9.46 12.23 -5.07
CA GLY A 95 -8.01 12.31 -4.91
C GLY A 95 -7.51 12.00 -3.51
N PHE A 96 -8.38 11.92 -2.49
CA PHE A 96 -8.00 11.35 -1.20
C PHE A 96 -7.97 9.82 -1.29
N SER A 97 -6.99 9.21 -0.62
CA SER A 97 -6.89 7.76 -0.46
C SER A 97 -6.53 7.41 0.98
N LEU A 98 -7.17 6.38 1.51
CA LEU A 98 -6.86 5.76 2.78
C LEU A 98 -6.68 4.25 2.55
N ASN A 99 -5.48 3.75 2.82
CA ASN A 99 -5.16 2.35 2.71
C ASN A 99 -4.77 1.77 4.07
N LEU A 100 -5.28 0.57 4.36
CA LEU A 100 -4.89 -0.24 5.50
C LEU A 100 -4.37 -1.58 4.98
N TRP A 101 -3.10 -1.85 5.28
CA TRP A 101 -2.39 -3.04 4.84
C TRP A 101 -1.88 -3.83 6.04
N GLY A 102 -1.77 -5.15 5.89
CA GLY A 102 -1.25 -6.03 6.92
C GLY A 102 -0.30 -7.08 6.38
N ASN A 103 0.63 -7.53 7.23
CA ASN A 103 1.53 -8.62 6.91
C ASN A 103 1.48 -9.75 7.93
N MET A 104 1.24 -10.95 7.43
CA MET A 104 1.13 -12.15 8.23
C MET A 104 2.02 -13.25 7.66
N ASP A 105 2.99 -13.68 8.43
CA ASP A 105 3.94 -14.73 8.05
C ASP A 105 3.67 -16.00 8.86
N THR A 106 3.61 -17.15 8.20
CA THR A 106 3.39 -18.45 8.84
C THR A 106 4.63 -19.01 9.54
N SER A 107 5.83 -18.54 9.19
CA SER A 107 7.11 -18.85 9.86
C SER A 107 8.04 -17.64 9.84
N PHE A 108 7.77 -16.69 10.74
CA PHE A 108 8.54 -15.45 10.84
C PHE A 108 9.94 -15.68 11.45
N GLN A 109 10.97 -15.04 10.90
CA GLN A 109 12.37 -15.14 11.36
C GLN A 109 12.99 -13.79 11.81
N GLY A 110 12.20 -12.75 12.01
CA GLY A 110 12.69 -11.40 12.34
C GLY A 110 12.89 -11.07 13.83
N THR A 111 12.79 -12.03 14.77
CA THR A 111 13.00 -11.80 16.22
C THR A 111 13.90 -12.87 16.84
N GLU A 112 14.64 -12.51 17.89
CA GLU A 112 15.58 -13.42 18.60
C GLU A 112 14.90 -14.65 19.20
N ASP A 113 13.61 -14.55 19.57
CA ASP A 113 12.80 -15.72 19.96
C ASP A 113 12.51 -16.57 18.71
N SER A 114 13.38 -17.57 18.53
CA SER A 114 13.47 -18.48 17.39
C SER A 114 12.32 -19.50 17.30
N GLU A 115 11.20 -19.24 17.95
CA GLU A 115 10.01 -20.07 17.78
C GLU A 115 9.32 -19.67 16.47
N LYS A 116 9.62 -20.44 15.43
CA LYS A 116 8.97 -20.47 14.11
C LYS A 116 7.45 -20.46 14.24
N LYS A 117 6.88 -19.28 14.35
CA LYS A 117 5.48 -19.07 14.65
C LYS A 117 4.82 -18.26 13.57
N PHE A 118 3.55 -18.59 13.38
CA PHE A 118 2.60 -17.71 12.73
C PHE A 118 2.61 -16.35 13.44
N LYS A 119 2.87 -15.28 12.70
CA LYS A 119 3.03 -13.94 13.24
C LYS A 119 2.45 -12.89 12.30
N TRP A 120 1.53 -12.10 12.85
CA TRP A 120 1.18 -10.81 12.28
C TRP A 120 2.26 -9.82 12.69
N ASN A 121 3.10 -9.39 11.75
CA ASN A 121 4.32 -8.64 12.07
C ASN A 121 4.23 -7.13 11.77
N GLU A 122 3.28 -6.70 10.92
CA GLU A 122 3.18 -5.30 10.50
C GLU A 122 1.75 -4.94 10.10
N THR A 123 1.36 -3.71 10.42
CA THR A 123 0.15 -3.07 9.90
C THR A 123 0.48 -1.65 9.48
N ASP A 124 0.13 -1.30 8.25
CA ASP A 124 0.43 -0.01 7.66
C ASP A 124 -0.86 0.76 7.42
N LEU A 125 -0.87 2.01 7.88
CA LEU A 125 -1.94 2.96 7.56
C LEU A 125 -1.35 4.05 6.67
N THR A 126 -1.83 4.12 5.43
CA THR A 126 -1.42 5.14 4.47
C THR A 126 -2.58 6.08 4.19
N PHE A 127 -2.33 7.38 4.31
CA PHE A 127 -3.26 8.42 3.88
C PHE A 127 -2.57 9.30 2.85
N SER A 128 -3.23 9.57 1.72
CA SER A 128 -2.66 10.42 0.68
C SER A 128 -3.70 11.29 -0.01
N TYR A 129 -3.19 12.33 -0.68
CA TYR A 129 -3.95 13.17 -1.59
C TYR A 129 -3.18 13.36 -2.90
N GLY A 130 -3.81 12.99 -4.01
CA GLY A 130 -3.28 13.11 -5.36
C GLY A 130 -4.09 14.08 -6.22
N HIS A 131 -3.41 14.84 -7.06
CA HIS A 131 -4.04 15.67 -8.08
C HIS A 131 -3.16 15.79 -9.33
N SER A 132 -3.80 15.84 -10.49
CA SER A 132 -3.12 15.98 -11.79
C SER A 132 -3.41 17.36 -12.39
N PHE A 133 -2.35 18.03 -12.85
CA PHE A 133 -2.38 19.32 -13.52
C PHE A 133 -1.84 19.16 -14.95
N GLY A 134 -2.72 18.82 -15.89
CA GLY A 134 -2.32 18.45 -17.24
C GLY A 134 -1.42 17.21 -17.21
N MET A 135 -0.21 17.32 -17.76
CA MET A 135 0.77 16.22 -17.79
C MET A 135 1.48 15.96 -16.45
N VAL A 136 1.25 16.76 -15.41
CA VAL A 136 1.96 16.63 -14.12
C VAL A 136 1.04 16.02 -13.08
N GLY A 137 1.39 14.85 -12.55
CA GLY A 137 0.77 14.28 -11.37
C GLY A 137 1.54 14.66 -10.11
N LEU A 138 0.83 15.05 -9.06
CA LEU A 138 1.39 15.32 -7.72
C LEU A 138 0.62 14.50 -6.69
N GLU A 139 1.33 13.83 -5.80
CA GLU A 139 0.73 13.14 -4.65
C GLU A 139 1.55 13.41 -3.39
N ALA A 140 0.87 13.69 -2.27
CA ALA A 140 1.50 13.76 -0.97
C ALA A 140 0.79 12.80 -0.03
N GLY A 141 1.54 12.15 0.87
CA GLY A 141 0.96 11.23 1.81
C GLY A 141 1.75 11.05 3.09
N PHE A 142 1.11 10.33 4.01
CA PHE A 142 1.62 9.96 5.31
C PHE A 142 1.41 8.46 5.52
N ILE A 143 2.43 7.80 6.04
CA ILE A 143 2.42 6.37 6.33
C ILE A 143 2.77 6.18 7.80
N TYR A 144 1.97 5.38 8.49
CA TYR A 144 2.24 4.90 9.83
C TYR A 144 2.41 3.39 9.80
N TYR A 145 3.61 2.95 10.20
CA TYR A 145 4.02 1.55 10.27
C TYR A 145 3.90 1.06 11.72
N ALA A 146 2.86 0.28 12.01
CA ALA A 146 2.70 -0.38 13.30
C ALA A 146 3.42 -1.74 13.29
N LEU A 147 4.68 -1.72 13.73
CA LEU A 147 5.57 -2.88 13.74
C LEU A 147 5.43 -3.71 15.03
N ASP A 148 5.36 -5.03 14.90
CA ASP A 148 5.39 -5.93 16.05
C ASP A 148 6.81 -6.31 16.47
N GLY A 149 7.17 -5.99 17.71
CA GLY A 149 8.50 -6.24 18.27
C GLY A 149 9.53 -5.14 17.98
N LEU A 150 9.16 -4.09 17.24
CA LEU A 150 9.99 -2.91 16.99
C LEU A 150 9.27 -1.62 17.42
N ASP A 151 9.98 -0.50 17.33
CA ASP A 151 9.33 0.80 17.42
C ASP A 151 8.58 1.13 16.13
N ASP A 152 7.40 1.76 16.26
CA ASP A 152 6.56 2.15 15.14
C ASP A 152 7.23 3.29 14.35
N TRP A 153 7.08 3.27 13.02
CA TRP A 153 7.70 4.26 12.13
C TRP A 153 6.64 5.17 11.53
N LYS A 154 7.05 6.38 11.16
CA LYS A 154 6.19 7.41 10.57
C LYS A 154 6.92 8.09 9.44
N GLU A 155 6.27 8.19 8.30
CA GLU A 155 6.89 8.71 7.09
C GLU A 155 5.93 9.63 6.35
N PHE A 156 6.44 10.78 5.90
CA PHE A 156 5.77 11.58 4.88
C PHE A 156 6.40 11.28 3.53
N TYR A 157 5.60 11.36 2.47
CA TYR A 157 6.14 11.30 1.12
C TYR A 157 5.51 12.33 0.20
N LEU A 158 6.28 12.70 -0.84
CA LEU A 158 5.86 13.53 -1.94
C LEU A 158 6.27 12.84 -3.25
N SER A 159 5.31 12.62 -4.13
CA SER A 159 5.47 11.98 -5.43
C SER A 159 5.15 12.97 -6.55
N LEU A 160 6.00 13.00 -7.56
CA LEU A 160 5.83 13.76 -8.79
C LEU A 160 5.97 12.79 -9.95
N GLY A 161 5.02 12.84 -10.88
CA GLY A 161 5.07 12.05 -12.11
C GLY A 161 4.71 12.88 -13.33
N LEU A 162 5.26 12.51 -14.49
CA LEU A 162 4.95 13.17 -15.76
C LEU A 162 4.29 12.17 -16.71
N ASP A 163 3.15 12.54 -17.28
CA ASP A 163 2.50 11.80 -18.36
C ASP A 163 3.23 12.06 -19.69
N THR A 164 4.21 11.19 -19.97
CA THR A 164 5.02 11.20 -21.20
C THR A 164 5.29 9.76 -21.60
N ILE A 165 5.90 9.54 -22.77
CA ILE A 165 6.24 8.19 -23.28
C ILE A 165 6.98 7.32 -22.26
N LEU A 166 7.78 7.92 -21.38
CA LEU A 166 8.59 7.21 -20.39
C LEU A 166 8.02 7.30 -18.97
N ALA A 167 6.88 7.98 -18.79
CA ALA A 167 6.19 8.18 -17.52
C ALA A 167 7.12 8.32 -16.29
N PRO A 168 8.10 9.26 -16.29
CA PRO A 168 9.10 9.32 -15.23
C PRO A 168 8.45 9.75 -13.91
N THR A 169 8.91 9.16 -12.82
CA THR A 169 8.43 9.44 -11.48
C THR A 169 9.58 9.67 -10.50
N VAL A 170 9.36 10.59 -9.56
CA VAL A 170 10.23 10.79 -8.40
C VAL A 170 9.37 10.82 -7.15
N THR A 171 9.73 10.01 -6.17
CA THR A 171 9.07 10.00 -4.88
C THR A 171 10.11 10.20 -3.79
N VAL A 172 9.89 11.19 -2.94
CA VAL A 172 10.77 11.54 -1.83
C VAL A 172 10.05 11.23 -0.53
N TYR A 173 10.69 10.46 0.32
CA TYR A 173 10.20 10.03 1.62
C TYR A 173 11.02 10.67 2.73
N ARG A 174 10.37 11.00 3.84
CA ARG A 174 10.99 11.50 5.06
C ARG A 174 10.45 10.78 6.28
N GLU A 175 11.32 10.01 6.92
CA GLU A 175 11.06 9.41 8.23
C GLU A 175 11.17 10.49 9.32
N ILE A 176 10.21 10.52 10.26
CA ILE A 176 10.08 11.58 11.27
C ILE A 176 10.10 11.07 12.72
N SER A 177 10.17 9.76 12.94
CA SER A 177 10.15 9.14 14.26
C SER A 177 11.52 8.63 14.66
N LYS A 178 11.82 7.35 14.47
CA LYS A 178 12.95 6.67 15.12
C LYS A 178 14.25 6.68 14.34
N ASN A 179 14.20 6.81 13.03
CA ASN A 179 15.37 6.74 12.17
C ASN A 179 15.29 7.81 11.08
N GLN A 180 15.34 9.06 11.51
CA GLN A 180 15.11 10.21 10.66
C GLN A 180 16.07 10.18 9.46
N GLY A 181 15.49 9.98 8.28
CA GLY A 181 16.23 9.77 7.06
C GLY A 181 15.40 10.16 5.85
N TRP A 182 16.10 10.36 4.74
CA TRP A 182 15.48 10.58 3.44
C TRP A 182 15.67 9.33 2.60
N TYR A 183 14.63 8.99 1.86
CA TYR A 183 14.68 7.95 0.84
C TYR A 183 14.09 8.52 -0.45
N VAL A 184 14.69 8.21 -1.60
CA VAL A 184 14.26 8.74 -2.89
C VAL A 184 14.14 7.59 -3.86
N ASN A 185 12.93 7.42 -4.40
CA ASN A 185 12.64 6.51 -5.49
C ASN A 185 12.60 7.27 -6.81
N LEU A 186 13.25 6.70 -7.83
CA LEU A 186 13.18 7.17 -9.21
C LEU A 186 12.58 6.04 -10.06
N GLY A 187 11.55 6.35 -10.83
CA GLY A 187 10.86 5.41 -11.69
C GLY A 187 10.83 5.89 -13.15
N ILE A 188 10.81 4.92 -14.05
CA ILE A 188 10.61 5.10 -15.48
C ILE A 188 9.81 3.91 -15.99
N SER A 189 8.83 4.14 -16.87
CA SER A 189 7.94 3.09 -17.36
C SER A 189 7.59 3.31 -18.83
N HIS A 190 7.47 2.22 -19.59
CA HIS A 190 7.01 2.21 -20.97
C HIS A 190 6.33 0.86 -21.23
N SER A 191 5.23 0.86 -21.98
CA SER A 191 4.50 -0.35 -22.42
C SER A 191 4.57 -0.52 -23.93
#